data_AF-A0A1I8GKT7-F1
#
_entry.id   AF-A0A1I8GKT7-F1
#
_cell.length_a   1.000
_cell.length_b   1.000
_cell.length_c   1.000
_cell.angle_alpha   90.00
_cell.angle_beta   90.00
_cell.angle_gamma   90.00
#
_symmetry.space_group_name_H-M   'P 1'
#
loop_
_entity.id
_entity.type
_entity.pdbx_description
1 polymer ?
#
loop_
_entity_poly.entity_id
_entity_poly.type
_entity_poly.pdbx_seq_one_letter_code
_entity_poly.pdbx_strand_id
1 'polypeptide(L)'
;DSVFGSIITYSLIGDSDSSTYFSVNSATGEISLISASIATQTATQYQLRILAADNGSPQKTAQALITVVINRNLYPPEFLNSTGLSLTLAETQSLGDVLSVLTGRDNDTQAPYNEFTFSLLAFAIQDKATPSKSGLNLYYLNVTVVRNLNTPIITSAITIVSLNRTATVGTNVFRITATDADVSPFNTLTYSLLGDASSLAFFTINSTSG
;
A
#
# COMPACT_ATOMS: atom_id res chain seq x y z
N ASP A 1 -24.83 6.14 69.80
CA ASP A 1 -24.77 5.28 68.61
C ASP A 1 -23.43 5.51 67.90
N SER A 2 -22.34 5.24 68.62
CA SER A 2 -21.40 4.11 68.45
C SER A 2 -20.65 4.13 67.12
N VAL A 3 -19.48 4.75 67.20
CA VAL A 3 -18.38 4.90 66.22
C VAL A 3 -17.72 3.56 65.85
N PHE A 4 -18.43 2.44 66.01
CA PHE A 4 -17.98 1.09 65.65
C PHE A 4 -18.70 0.65 64.38
N GLY A 5 -18.20 1.09 63.22
CA GLY A 5 -18.76 0.65 61.92
C GLY A 5 -18.24 1.37 60.68
N SER A 6 -17.46 2.45 60.80
CA SER A 6 -17.19 3.33 59.65
C SER A 6 -15.94 3.01 58.83
N ILE A 7 -15.16 1.99 59.21
CA ILE A 7 -13.96 1.60 58.45
C ILE A 7 -14.36 0.48 57.49
N ILE A 8 -14.41 0.83 56.20
CA ILE A 8 -14.55 -0.11 55.10
C ILE A 8 -13.17 -0.56 54.66
N THR A 9 -13.01 -1.86 54.45
CA THR A 9 -11.82 -2.44 53.85
C THR A 9 -12.09 -2.92 52.44
N TYR A 10 -11.10 -2.75 51.56
CA TYR A 10 -11.16 -3.15 50.16
C TYR A 10 -10.20 -4.31 49.90
N SER A 11 -10.63 -5.28 49.10
CA SER A 11 -9.76 -6.33 48.58
C SER A 11 -10.07 -6.62 47.12
N LEU A 12 -9.00 -6.90 46.37
CA LEU A 12 -9.12 -7.37 44.99
C LEU A 12 -9.28 -8.89 45.07
N ILE A 13 -10.49 -9.36 44.84
CA ILE A 13 -10.74 -10.80 44.66
C ILE A 13 -10.10 -11.23 43.34
N GLY A 14 -10.15 -10.34 42.34
CA GLY A 14 -9.64 -10.57 41.00
C GLY A 14 -10.46 -11.60 40.22
N ASP A 15 -10.63 -11.36 38.93
CA ASP A 15 -11.01 -12.41 37.98
C ASP A 15 -9.77 -12.69 37.10
N SER A 16 -9.41 -13.95 36.84
CA SER A 16 -8.20 -14.34 36.06
C SER A 16 -6.87 -13.78 36.58
N ASP A 17 -5.95 -13.35 35.70
CA ASP A 17 -4.61 -12.83 36.05
C ASP A 17 -4.63 -11.39 36.60
N SER A 18 -5.79 -10.80 36.90
CA SER A 18 -5.91 -9.39 37.31
C SER A 18 -5.11 -9.07 38.59
N SER A 19 -5.01 -9.99 39.54
CA SER A 19 -4.20 -9.83 40.76
C SER A 19 -2.69 -9.87 40.51
N THR A 20 -2.24 -10.35 39.34
CA THR A 20 -0.83 -10.30 38.92
C THR A 20 -0.41 -8.89 38.50
N TYR A 21 -1.35 -8.09 37.97
CA TYR A 21 -1.04 -6.78 37.38
C TYR A 21 -1.54 -5.63 38.23
N PHE A 22 -2.60 -5.83 39.02
CA PHE A 22 -3.24 -4.77 39.78
C PHE A 22 -3.32 -5.12 41.28
N SER A 23 -3.27 -4.09 42.11
CA SER A 23 -3.61 -4.17 43.53
C SER A 23 -4.65 -3.11 43.88
N VAL A 24 -5.33 -3.32 45.01
CA VAL A 24 -6.18 -2.30 45.62
C VAL A 24 -5.64 -1.98 47.01
N ASN A 25 -5.52 -0.70 47.34
CA ASN A 25 -5.21 -0.27 48.68
C ASN A 25 -6.40 -0.59 49.60
N SER A 26 -6.16 -1.34 50.67
CA SER A 26 -7.24 -1.85 51.53
C SER A 26 -7.96 -0.78 52.33
N ALA A 27 -7.36 0.39 52.56
CA ALA A 27 -7.96 1.49 53.32
C ALA A 27 -8.62 2.54 52.42
N THR A 28 -8.05 2.81 51.24
CA THR A 28 -8.52 3.90 50.36
C THR A 28 -9.32 3.42 49.16
N GLY A 29 -9.21 2.15 48.79
CA GLY A 29 -9.81 1.60 47.57
C GLY A 29 -9.08 2.03 46.28
N GLU A 30 -7.93 2.70 46.39
CA GLU A 30 -7.13 3.09 45.23
C GLU A 30 -6.57 1.86 44.51
N ILE A 31 -6.77 1.78 43.19
CA ILE A 31 -6.29 0.68 42.37
C ILE A 31 -4.99 1.11 41.69
N SER A 32 -3.94 0.32 41.87
CA SER A 32 -2.60 0.59 41.33
C SER A 32 -2.13 -0.53 40.43
N LEU A 33 -1.41 -0.16 39.36
CA LEU A 33 -0.65 -1.12 38.56
C LEU A 33 0.62 -1.51 39.33
N ILE A 34 0.83 -2.80 39.56
CA ILE A 34 1.95 -3.33 40.34
C ILE A 34 2.96 -4.13 39.51
N SER A 35 2.68 -4.38 38.23
CA SER A 35 3.58 -5.11 37.35
C SER A 35 3.98 -4.31 36.11
N ALA A 36 5.28 -4.29 35.83
CA ALA A 36 5.84 -3.72 34.60
C ALA A 36 5.55 -4.58 33.35
N SER A 37 5.13 -5.84 33.51
CA SER A 37 4.94 -6.75 32.37
C SER A 37 3.63 -6.54 31.60
N ILE A 38 2.76 -5.61 32.02
CA ILE A 38 1.50 -5.35 31.29
C ILE A 38 1.73 -4.92 29.82
N ALA A 39 2.91 -4.33 29.53
CA ALA A 39 3.34 -3.92 28.20
C ALA A 39 3.69 -5.10 27.27
N THR A 40 4.05 -6.26 27.82
CA THR A 40 4.36 -7.47 27.02
C THR A 40 3.14 -8.36 26.79
N GLN A 41 1.99 -7.99 27.38
CA GLN A 41 0.73 -8.72 27.23
C GLN A 41 -0.10 -8.16 26.07
N THR A 42 -0.97 -9.00 25.50
CA THR A 42 -1.87 -8.62 24.39
C THR A 42 -3.31 -8.35 24.83
N ALA A 43 -3.71 -8.78 26.03
CA ALA A 43 -5.09 -8.70 26.52
C ALA A 43 -5.56 -7.25 26.75
N THR A 44 -6.45 -6.72 25.89
CA THR A 44 -6.90 -5.31 25.85
C THR A 44 -7.82 -4.89 26.99
N GLN A 45 -8.25 -5.81 27.85
CA GLN A 45 -9.07 -5.51 29.01
C GLN A 45 -8.79 -6.47 30.17
N TYR A 46 -8.97 -5.97 31.39
CA TYR A 46 -8.93 -6.75 32.62
C TYR A 46 -10.18 -6.46 33.46
N GLN A 47 -10.75 -7.51 34.06
CA GLN A 47 -11.86 -7.39 34.98
C GLN A 47 -11.35 -7.49 36.42
N LEU A 48 -11.60 -6.46 37.22
CA LEU A 48 -11.25 -6.41 38.63
C LEU A 48 -12.52 -6.52 39.46
N ARG A 49 -12.63 -7.63 40.20
CA ARG A 49 -13.69 -7.82 41.19
C ARG A 49 -13.20 -7.32 42.54
N ILE A 50 -13.77 -6.21 42.99
CA ILE A 50 -13.45 -5.58 44.28
C ILE A 50 -14.50 -5.98 45.31
N LEU A 51 -14.05 -6.42 46.49
CA LEU A 51 -14.88 -6.61 47.67
C LEU A 51 -14.71 -5.40 48.59
N ALA A 52 -15.82 -4.81 48.99
CA ALA A 52 -15.88 -3.87 50.10
C ALA A 52 -16.51 -4.58 51.31
N ALA A 53 -15.92 -4.37 52.48
CA ALA A 53 -16.22 -5.08 53.70
C ALA A 53 -16.29 -4.11 54.88
N ASP A 54 -17.39 -4.11 55.64
CA ASP A 54 -17.41 -3.42 56.92
C ASP A 54 -16.64 -4.19 58.00
N ASN A 55 -16.40 -3.56 59.15
CA ASN A 55 -15.82 -4.22 60.33
C ASN A 55 -16.90 -4.67 61.33
N GLY A 56 -18.13 -4.91 60.86
CA GLY A 56 -19.23 -5.40 61.68
C GLY A 56 -19.05 -6.86 62.08
N SER A 57 -19.80 -7.30 63.09
CA SER A 57 -19.94 -8.72 63.44
C SER A 57 -21.44 -9.07 63.52
N PRO A 58 -21.98 -9.86 62.58
CA PRO A 58 -21.32 -10.40 61.39
C PRO A 58 -20.97 -9.32 60.36
N GLN A 59 -19.88 -9.55 59.62
CA GLN A 59 -19.42 -8.66 58.57
C GLN A 59 -20.37 -8.66 57.37
N LYS A 60 -20.70 -7.47 56.86
CA LYS A 60 -21.44 -7.32 55.59
C LYS A 60 -20.49 -6.91 54.47
N THR A 61 -20.79 -7.38 53.27
CA THR A 61 -19.94 -7.15 52.10
C THR A 61 -20.74 -6.70 50.89
N ALA A 62 -20.06 -6.00 49.98
CA ALA A 62 -20.54 -5.63 48.66
C ALA A 62 -19.45 -5.88 47.62
N GLN A 63 -19.84 -6.21 46.39
CA GLN A 63 -18.90 -6.43 45.29
C GLN A 63 -19.14 -5.44 44.14
N ALA A 64 -18.07 -5.04 43.47
CA ALA A 64 -18.10 -4.26 42.24
C ALA A 64 -17.19 -4.90 41.19
N LEU A 65 -17.61 -4.84 39.93
CA LEU A 65 -16.81 -5.29 38.78
C LEU A 65 -16.33 -4.06 37.99
N ILE A 66 -15.02 -3.88 37.92
CA ILE A 66 -14.38 -2.78 37.20
C ILE A 66 -13.70 -3.34 35.97
N THR A 67 -13.97 -2.77 34.79
CA THR A 67 -13.26 -3.13 33.55
C THR A 67 -12.19 -2.09 33.27
N VAL A 68 -10.92 -2.51 33.33
CA VAL A 68 -9.78 -1.69 32.94
C VAL A 68 -9.45 -1.98 31.48
N VAL A 69 -9.62 -0.99 30.62
CA VAL A 69 -9.25 -1.07 29.19
C VAL A 69 -7.82 -0.60 29.02
N ILE A 70 -7.01 -1.40 28.34
CA ILE A 70 -5.62 -1.09 28.02
C ILE A 70 -5.53 -0.74 26.53
N ASN A 71 -5.23 0.52 26.27
CA ASN A 71 -4.96 1.03 24.94
C ASN A 71 -3.61 0.47 24.46
N ARG A 72 -3.60 -0.27 23.34
CA ARG A 72 -2.38 -0.85 22.75
C ARG A 72 -2.33 -0.59 21.25
N ASN A 73 -1.11 -0.42 20.76
CA ASN A 73 -0.75 -0.51 19.35
C ASN A 73 -0.08 -1.88 19.14
N LEU A 74 -0.84 -2.84 18.60
CA LEU A 74 -0.41 -4.23 18.47
C LEU A 74 0.14 -4.54 17.08
N TYR A 75 -0.32 -3.83 16.05
CA TYR A 75 -0.02 -4.14 14.67
C TYR A 75 0.61 -2.92 13.99
N PRO A 76 1.72 -3.09 13.25
CA PRO A 76 2.22 -2.01 12.42
C PRO A 76 1.33 -1.83 11.18
N PRO A 77 1.29 -0.63 10.58
CA PRO A 77 0.68 -0.45 9.27
C PRO A 77 1.35 -1.30 8.19
N GLU A 78 0.55 -1.87 7.30
CA GLU A 78 0.98 -2.65 6.14
C GLU A 78 0.49 -2.01 4.84
N PHE A 79 1.29 -2.14 3.78
CA PHE A 79 0.86 -1.82 2.43
C PHE A 79 0.10 -3.01 1.85
N LEU A 80 -1.08 -2.77 1.28
CA LEU A 80 -1.87 -3.83 0.64
C LEU A 80 -1.41 -4.09 -0.81
N ASN A 81 -0.79 -3.08 -1.44
CA ASN A 81 -0.19 -3.19 -2.77
C ASN A 81 1.24 -3.76 -2.65
N SER A 82 1.39 -5.05 -2.37
CA SER A 82 2.66 -5.65 -1.89
C SER A 82 3.63 -6.18 -2.97
N THR A 83 3.37 -5.95 -4.25
CA THR A 83 4.27 -6.41 -5.33
C THR A 83 4.59 -5.29 -6.30
N GLY A 84 5.88 -5.16 -6.63
CA GLY A 84 6.49 -4.02 -7.33
C GLY A 84 5.59 -3.40 -8.39
N LEU A 85 5.20 -2.14 -8.15
CA LEU A 85 4.39 -1.39 -9.09
C LEU A 85 5.27 -0.95 -10.27
N SER A 86 5.04 -1.56 -11.44
CA SER A 86 5.61 -1.12 -12.71
C SER A 86 4.54 -0.42 -13.53
N LEU A 87 4.75 0.85 -13.85
CA LEU A 87 3.83 1.65 -14.65
C LEU A 87 4.48 1.98 -15.99
N THR A 88 3.77 1.70 -17.08
CA THR A 88 4.14 2.16 -18.42
C THR A 88 3.25 3.35 -18.77
N LEU A 89 3.87 4.50 -19.03
CA LEU A 89 3.16 5.74 -19.35
C LEU A 89 3.37 6.08 -20.82
N ALA A 90 2.28 6.49 -21.49
CA ALA A 90 2.36 7.08 -22.81
C ALA A 90 2.85 8.53 -22.70
N GLU A 91 3.57 9.00 -23.72
CA GLU A 91 4.05 10.39 -23.77
C GLU A 91 2.93 11.44 -23.89
N THR A 92 1.71 11.00 -24.21
CA THR A 92 0.50 11.82 -24.31
C THR A 92 -0.27 11.90 -22.98
N GLN A 93 0.26 11.36 -21.88
CA GLN A 93 -0.38 11.41 -20.56
C GLN A 93 -0.61 12.86 -20.12
N SER A 94 -1.82 13.17 -19.62
CA SER A 94 -2.17 14.52 -19.20
C SER A 94 -1.61 14.85 -17.83
N LEU A 95 -1.31 16.13 -17.61
CA LEU A 95 -0.91 16.63 -16.30
C LEU A 95 -2.08 16.53 -15.32
N GLY A 96 -1.80 16.00 -14.13
CA GLY A 96 -2.80 15.83 -13.06
C GLY A 96 -3.43 14.44 -13.00
N ASP A 97 -3.11 13.55 -13.93
CA ASP A 97 -3.61 12.18 -13.89
C ASP A 97 -3.02 11.40 -12.70
N VAL A 98 -3.91 10.72 -11.96
CA VAL A 98 -3.51 9.85 -10.84
C VAL A 98 -2.94 8.56 -11.42
N LEU A 99 -1.62 8.39 -11.31
CA LEU A 99 -0.91 7.25 -11.89
C LEU A 99 -1.09 5.95 -11.09
N SER A 100 -1.21 6.07 -9.77
CA SER A 100 -1.49 4.95 -8.87
C SER A 100 -1.93 5.46 -7.50
N VAL A 101 -2.77 4.67 -6.84
CA VAL A 101 -3.22 4.92 -5.47
C VAL A 101 -2.59 3.86 -4.57
N LEU A 102 -1.81 4.30 -3.60
CA LEU A 102 -1.30 3.43 -2.55
C LEU A 102 -2.39 3.20 -1.51
N THR A 103 -2.59 1.94 -1.16
CA THR A 103 -3.47 1.56 -0.06
C THR A 103 -2.69 0.86 1.02
N GLY A 104 -3.10 1.12 2.26
CA GLY A 104 -2.51 0.54 3.45
C GLY A 104 -3.59 0.19 4.44
N ARG A 105 -3.20 -0.56 5.46
CA ARG A 105 -4.07 -1.00 6.54
C ARG A 105 -3.27 -1.02 7.84
N ASP A 106 -3.91 -0.64 8.92
CA ASP A 106 -3.48 -0.99 10.27
C ASP A 106 -4.58 -1.88 10.90
N ASN A 107 -4.17 -2.95 11.59
CA ASN A 107 -5.09 -3.92 12.16
C ASN A 107 -5.52 -3.60 13.59
N ASP A 108 -5.03 -2.51 14.19
CA ASP A 108 -5.56 -2.01 15.45
C ASP A 108 -7.02 -1.53 15.31
N THR A 109 -7.78 -1.58 16.40
CA THR A 109 -9.23 -1.30 16.39
C THR A 109 -9.60 0.09 16.92
N GLN A 110 -8.62 0.84 17.42
CA GLN A 110 -8.85 2.07 18.16
C GLN A 110 -7.94 3.20 17.66
N ALA A 111 -8.53 4.39 17.46
CA ALA A 111 -7.77 5.59 17.18
C ALA A 111 -6.96 6.05 18.41
N PRO A 112 -5.75 6.60 18.23
CA PRO A 112 -5.10 6.89 16.95
C PRO A 112 -4.27 5.71 16.40
N TYR A 113 -4.29 4.54 17.04
CA TYR A 113 -3.41 3.42 16.68
C TYR A 113 -3.75 2.79 15.33
N ASN A 114 -5.01 2.87 14.91
CA ASN A 114 -5.45 2.43 13.59
C ASN A 114 -5.36 3.51 12.49
N GLU A 115 -4.78 4.68 12.78
CA GLU A 115 -4.60 5.78 11.83
C GLU A 115 -3.15 5.86 11.34
N PHE A 116 -2.95 6.05 10.03
CA PHE A 116 -1.63 6.09 9.40
C PHE A 116 -1.56 7.16 8.30
N THR A 117 -0.33 7.54 7.92
CA THR A 117 -0.05 8.50 6.85
C THR A 117 1.02 7.98 5.92
N PHE A 118 0.94 8.31 4.62
CA PHE A 118 1.99 8.02 3.65
C PHE A 118 2.99 9.18 3.56
N SER A 119 4.29 8.87 3.46
CA SER A 119 5.37 9.86 3.22
C SER A 119 6.22 9.43 2.02
N LEU A 120 6.71 10.40 1.24
CA LEU A 120 7.38 10.17 -0.05
C LEU A 120 8.88 10.51 0.03
N LEU A 121 9.71 9.55 0.47
CA LEU A 121 11.19 9.60 0.37
C LEU A 121 11.76 8.22 0.72
N ALA A 122 11.48 7.22 -0.13
CA ALA A 122 11.41 5.80 0.24
C ALA A 122 10.40 5.60 1.39
N PHE A 123 9.27 4.98 1.08
CA PHE A 123 8.13 4.91 1.99
C PHE A 123 8.50 4.30 3.36
N ALA A 124 8.55 5.14 4.41
CA ALA A 124 8.58 4.71 5.79
C ALA A 124 7.19 4.99 6.39
N ILE A 125 6.53 3.96 6.91
CA ILE A 125 5.34 4.16 7.73
C ILE A 125 5.78 4.12 9.20
N GLN A 126 5.48 5.20 9.91
CA GLN A 126 5.75 5.37 11.33
C GLN A 126 4.41 5.56 12.03
N ASP A 127 4.15 4.77 13.07
CA ASP A 127 2.98 5.00 13.91
C ASP A 127 3.13 6.32 14.69
N LYS A 128 2.00 6.90 15.13
CA LYS A 128 1.99 8.13 15.95
C LYS A 128 2.09 7.84 17.45
N ALA A 129 2.43 6.61 17.87
CA ALA A 129 2.50 6.24 19.27
C ALA A 129 3.83 6.63 19.92
N THR A 130 3.87 6.64 21.26
CA THR A 130 5.11 6.84 22.03
C THR A 130 5.31 5.66 22.97
N PRO A 131 6.38 4.85 22.83
CA PRO A 131 7.43 4.93 21.82
C PRO A 131 6.97 4.42 20.43
N SER A 132 7.40 5.10 19.37
CA SER A 132 6.97 4.78 17.99
C SER A 132 7.69 3.56 17.41
N LYS A 133 6.98 2.69 16.68
CA LYS A 133 7.56 1.62 15.87
C LYS A 133 7.47 1.95 14.38
N SER A 134 8.40 1.39 13.59
CA SER A 134 8.45 1.58 12.13
C SER A 134 8.51 0.25 11.39
N GLY A 135 7.78 0.17 10.28
CA GLY A 135 7.87 -0.91 9.30
C GLY A 135 8.55 -0.38 8.03
N LEU A 136 9.63 -1.03 7.59
CA LEU A 136 10.33 -0.69 6.34
C LEU A 136 9.96 -1.70 5.25
N ASN A 137 9.21 -1.26 4.24
CA ASN A 137 9.10 -1.96 2.97
C ASN A 137 9.70 -1.06 1.87
N LEU A 138 10.80 -1.52 1.27
CA LEU A 138 11.45 -0.81 0.18
C LEU A 138 10.67 -1.04 -1.12
N TYR A 139 9.77 -0.12 -1.45
CA TYR A 139 9.12 -0.08 -2.77
C TYR A 139 10.01 0.68 -3.76
N TYR A 140 10.57 -0.04 -4.72
CA TYR A 140 11.15 0.58 -5.91
C TYR A 140 10.01 0.88 -6.90
N LEU A 141 9.66 2.15 -7.08
CA LEU A 141 8.77 2.57 -8.17
C LEU A 141 9.60 2.67 -9.45
N ASN A 142 9.39 1.73 -10.38
CA ASN A 142 10.01 1.80 -11.70
C ASN A 142 9.03 2.42 -12.70
N VAL A 143 9.26 3.67 -13.06
CA VAL A 143 8.49 4.36 -14.11
C VAL A 143 9.31 4.38 -15.39
N THR A 144 8.82 3.67 -16.41
CA THR A 144 9.42 3.70 -17.75
C THR A 144 8.51 4.49 -18.67
N VAL A 145 9.02 5.60 -19.20
CA VAL A 145 8.35 6.38 -20.23
C VAL A 145 8.84 5.90 -21.59
N VAL A 146 7.94 5.35 -22.40
CA VAL A 146 8.22 4.99 -23.80
C VAL A 146 7.81 6.15 -24.70
N ARG A 147 8.66 6.54 -25.64
CA ARG A 147 8.47 7.71 -26.52
C ARG A 147 8.75 7.35 -27.98
N ASN A 148 8.04 7.98 -28.90
CA ASN A 148 8.29 7.90 -30.35
C ASN A 148 9.11 9.12 -30.79
N LEU A 149 10.43 9.07 -30.56
CA LEU A 149 11.31 10.23 -30.69
C LEU A 149 11.94 10.36 -32.08
N ASN A 150 11.90 9.31 -32.88
CA ASN A 150 12.58 9.26 -34.17
C ASN A 150 11.53 9.23 -35.29
N THR A 151 11.93 9.76 -36.44
CA THR A 151 11.12 9.66 -37.67
C THR A 151 11.69 8.53 -38.53
N PRO A 152 10.86 7.72 -39.19
CA PRO A 152 11.35 6.68 -40.09
C PRO A 152 12.24 7.26 -41.20
N ILE A 153 13.40 6.66 -41.43
CA ILE A 153 14.36 7.07 -42.46
C ILE A 153 14.42 6.00 -43.55
N ILE A 154 14.24 6.40 -44.81
CA ILE A 154 14.47 5.52 -45.96
C ILE A 154 15.98 5.27 -46.09
N THR A 155 16.36 4.00 -46.09
CA THR A 155 17.76 3.54 -46.16
C THR A 155 18.12 2.93 -47.52
N SER A 156 17.13 2.50 -48.30
CA SER A 156 17.37 2.04 -49.67
C SER A 156 17.87 3.20 -50.53
N ALA A 157 18.90 2.96 -51.35
CA ALA A 157 19.45 3.96 -52.25
C ALA A 157 18.40 4.42 -53.28
N ILE A 158 18.20 5.73 -53.40
CA ILE A 158 17.34 6.31 -54.43
C ILE A 158 18.02 6.11 -55.78
N THR A 159 17.38 5.34 -56.66
CA THR A 159 17.92 5.02 -57.98
C THR A 159 16.82 4.96 -59.03
N ILE A 160 17.22 5.05 -60.30
CA ILE A 160 16.33 4.84 -61.44
C ILE A 160 16.33 3.35 -61.77
N VAL A 161 15.14 2.76 -61.87
CA VAL A 161 14.96 1.35 -62.23
C VAL A 161 14.35 1.27 -63.63
N SER A 162 14.97 0.49 -64.51
CA SER A 162 14.45 0.19 -65.84
C SER A 162 13.72 -1.16 -65.84
N LEU A 163 12.47 -1.18 -66.33
CA LEU A 163 11.70 -2.41 -66.51
C LEU A 163 11.61 -2.78 -67.99
N ASN A 164 11.83 -4.06 -68.32
CA ASN A 164 11.67 -4.53 -69.70
C ASN A 164 10.18 -4.57 -70.07
N ARG A 165 9.83 -4.17 -71.29
CA ARG A 165 8.45 -4.24 -71.82
C ARG A 165 7.83 -5.64 -71.84
N THR A 166 8.63 -6.70 -71.72
CA THR A 166 8.15 -8.10 -71.64
C THR A 166 7.93 -8.57 -70.19
N ALA A 167 8.08 -7.70 -69.18
CA ALA A 167 7.85 -8.05 -67.79
C ALA A 167 6.38 -8.44 -67.55
N THR A 168 6.17 -9.50 -66.77
CA THR A 168 4.84 -10.00 -66.44
C THR A 168 4.33 -9.39 -65.12
N VAL A 169 3.01 -9.41 -64.92
CA VAL A 169 2.39 -9.00 -63.64
C VAL A 169 3.02 -9.79 -62.49
N GLY A 170 3.35 -9.09 -61.40
CA GLY A 170 4.03 -9.68 -60.23
C GLY A 170 5.56 -9.65 -60.30
N THR A 171 6.16 -9.17 -61.39
CA THR A 171 7.61 -8.91 -61.44
C THR A 171 8.02 -7.93 -60.35
N ASN A 172 8.98 -8.29 -59.50
CA ASN A 172 9.52 -7.37 -58.49
C ASN A 172 10.34 -6.26 -59.18
N VAL A 173 9.95 -5.00 -58.95
CA VAL A 173 10.56 -3.83 -59.59
C VAL A 173 11.64 -3.24 -58.71
N PHE A 174 11.31 -2.93 -57.46
CA PHE A 174 12.22 -2.36 -56.48
C PHE A 174 11.70 -2.61 -55.07
N ARG A 175 12.60 -2.76 -54.11
CA ARG A 175 12.27 -2.88 -52.70
C ARG A 175 12.75 -1.64 -51.95
N ILE A 176 11.80 -0.90 -51.37
CA ILE A 176 12.10 0.21 -50.47
C ILE A 176 12.40 -0.38 -49.09
N THR A 177 13.47 0.10 -48.45
CA THR A 177 13.75 -0.21 -47.06
C THR A 177 13.81 1.07 -46.26
N ALA A 178 13.18 1.07 -45.10
CA ALA A 178 13.27 2.13 -44.12
C ALA A 178 13.60 1.55 -42.75
N THR A 179 14.17 2.38 -41.89
CA THR A 179 14.48 2.05 -40.50
C THR A 179 13.97 3.16 -39.60
N ASP A 180 13.46 2.78 -38.44
CA ASP A 180 13.16 3.71 -37.35
C ASP A 180 13.99 3.31 -36.14
N ALA A 181 14.57 4.30 -35.47
CA ALA A 181 15.50 4.10 -34.35
C ALA A 181 14.78 3.92 -32.99
N ASP A 182 13.45 4.03 -32.94
CA ASP A 182 12.66 3.79 -31.74
C ASP A 182 12.57 2.28 -31.39
N VAL A 183 11.87 1.97 -30.29
CA VAL A 183 11.62 0.59 -29.84
C VAL A 183 10.23 0.12 -30.26
N SER A 184 10.03 -1.20 -30.38
CA SER A 184 8.71 -1.77 -30.66
C SER A 184 7.68 -1.30 -29.61
N PRO A 185 6.47 -0.87 -30.02
CA PRO A 185 5.90 -0.95 -31.37
C PRO A 185 6.25 0.23 -32.29
N PHE A 186 6.86 1.29 -31.79
CA PHE A 186 7.07 2.55 -32.52
C PHE A 186 8.03 2.44 -33.72
N ASN A 187 8.91 1.44 -33.74
CA ASN A 187 9.73 1.13 -34.90
C ASN A 187 9.11 0.18 -35.94
N THR A 188 7.81 -0.15 -35.80
CA THR A 188 7.11 -1.01 -36.76
C THR A 188 6.63 -0.17 -37.94
N LEU A 189 7.19 -0.44 -39.13
CA LEU A 189 6.91 0.34 -40.32
C LEU A 189 5.81 -0.29 -41.18
N THR A 190 5.00 0.57 -41.79
CA THR A 190 4.08 0.18 -42.86
C THR A 190 4.35 1.01 -44.11
N TYR A 191 4.26 0.36 -45.27
CA TYR A 191 4.55 0.98 -46.55
C TYR A 191 3.27 1.22 -47.35
N SER A 192 3.20 2.36 -48.02
CA SER A 192 2.12 2.69 -48.95
C SER A 192 2.69 3.39 -50.16
N LEU A 193 2.07 3.15 -51.32
CA LEU A 193 2.48 3.75 -52.58
C LEU A 193 1.65 5.01 -52.79
N LEU A 194 2.33 6.13 -52.99
CA LEU A 194 1.71 7.39 -53.41
C LEU A 194 2.09 7.64 -54.86
N GLY A 195 1.10 7.91 -55.70
CA GLY A 195 1.28 8.14 -57.13
C GLY A 195 0.00 8.63 -57.79
N ASP A 196 0.08 8.97 -59.07
CA ASP A 196 -1.10 9.29 -59.88
C ASP A 196 -1.94 8.03 -60.18
N ALA A 197 -3.13 8.23 -60.75
CA ALA A 197 -4.07 7.15 -61.06
C ALA A 197 -3.45 6.09 -61.99
N SER A 198 -2.53 6.49 -62.87
CA SER A 198 -1.82 5.56 -63.76
C SER A 198 -0.82 4.72 -62.97
N SER A 199 -0.05 5.32 -62.08
CA SER A 199 0.94 4.61 -61.25
C SER A 199 0.28 3.60 -60.32
N LEU A 200 -0.82 3.99 -59.67
CA LEU A 200 -1.56 3.13 -58.74
C LEU A 200 -2.34 2.00 -59.46
N ALA A 201 -2.56 2.11 -60.77
CA ALA A 201 -3.18 1.06 -61.57
C ALA A 201 -2.20 -0.05 -61.98
N PHE A 202 -0.90 0.24 -62.06
CA PHE A 202 0.12 -0.70 -62.56
C PHE A 202 1.09 -1.20 -61.50
N PHE A 203 1.25 -0.47 -60.39
CA PHE A 203 2.21 -0.80 -59.35
C PHE A 203 1.53 -0.96 -57.99
N THR A 204 2.04 -1.89 -57.21
CA THR A 204 1.66 -2.12 -55.82
C THR A 204 2.91 -2.18 -54.96
N ILE A 205 2.75 -1.91 -53.66
CA ILE A 205 3.80 -2.06 -52.66
C ILE A 205 3.31 -3.03 -51.60
N ASN A 206 4.20 -3.86 -51.06
CA ASN A 206 3.83 -4.72 -49.95
C ASN A 206 3.90 -3.90 -48.66
N SER A 207 2.78 -3.80 -47.94
CA SER A 207 2.67 -2.91 -46.79
C SER A 207 3.58 -3.28 -45.61
N THR A 208 4.17 -4.48 -45.58
CA THR A 208 5.07 -4.92 -44.50
C THR A 208 6.50 -5.15 -44.98
N SER A 209 6.71 -5.62 -46.21
CA SER A 209 8.06 -5.92 -46.70
C SER A 209 8.73 -4.77 -47.46
N GLY A 210 7.97 -3.75 -47.87
CA GLY A 210 8.38 -2.81 -48.92
C GLY A 210 8.27 -3.50 -50.26
#